data_AF-A0A519F3M1-F1
#
_entry.id   AF-A0A519F3M1-F1
#
_cell.length_a   1.000
_cell.length_b   1.000
_cell.length_c   1.000
_cell.angle_alpha   90.00
_cell.angle_beta   90.00
_cell.angle_gamma   90.00
#
_symmetry.space_group_name_H-M   'P 1'
#
loop_
_entity.id
_entity.type
_entity.pdbx_description
1 polymer ?
#
loop_
_entity_poly.entity_id
_entity_poly.type
_entity_poly.pdbx_seq_one_letter_code
_entity_poly.pdbx_strand_id
1 'polypeptide(L)' 'GEFDLKTSSWVATPKDVRALGGALFCDRRYGRVFVYHNGAQSYYAARGFRGLLRV' A
#
# COMPACT_ATOMS: atom_id res chain seq x y z
N GLY A 1 7.73 11.59 -12.33
CA GLY A 1 8.55 11.91 -11.15
C GLY A 1 8.90 10.63 -10.42
N GLU A 2 10.00 10.61 -9.67
CA GLU A 2 10.30 9.49 -8.77
C GLU A 2 9.30 9.52 -7.60
N PHE A 3 8.20 8.77 -7.74
CA PHE A 3 7.17 8.68 -6.72
C PHE A 3 7.51 7.56 -5.72
N ASP A 4 7.26 7.86 -4.46
CA ASP A 4 7.33 6.94 -3.32
C ASP A 4 8.70 6.32 -3.01
N LEU A 5 9.66 7.18 -2.64
CA LEU A 5 11.01 6.79 -2.21
C LEU A 5 11.09 6.37 -0.72
N LYS A 6 10.03 6.57 0.07
CA LYS A 6 10.05 6.35 1.53
C LYS A 6 9.06 5.29 2.01
N THR A 7 7.96 5.08 1.29
CA THR A 7 6.89 4.19 1.71
C THR A 7 6.44 3.29 0.56
N SER A 8 5.51 2.40 0.84
CA SER A 8 4.77 1.70 -0.21
C SER A 8 3.47 2.41 -0.53
N SER A 9 3.07 2.32 -1.80
CA SER A 9 1.87 2.91 -2.39
C SER A 9 0.87 1.83 -2.79
N TRP A 10 -0.41 2.14 -2.65
CA TRP A 10 -1.47 1.28 -3.16
C TRP A 10 -1.46 1.24 -4.69
N VAL A 11 -1.69 0.04 -5.24
CA VAL A 11 -1.89 -0.17 -6.67
C VAL A 11 -3.30 -0.68 -6.90
N ALA A 12 -3.85 -0.38 -8.08
CA ALA A 12 -5.16 -0.89 -8.48
C ALA A 12 -5.20 -2.42 -8.34
N THR A 13 -5.95 -2.89 -7.35
CA THR A 13 -6.13 -4.33 -7.11
C THR A 13 -7.27 -4.83 -7.99
N PRO A 14 -7.06 -5.88 -8.79
CA PRO A 14 -8.14 -6.53 -9.54
C PRO A 14 -9.33 -6.94 -8.65
N LYS A 15 -10.53 -6.87 -9.20
CA LYS A 15 -11.78 -7.09 -8.43
C LYS A 15 -11.88 -8.50 -7.85
N ASP A 16 -11.44 -9.50 -8.59
CA ASP A 16 -11.36 -10.91 -8.19
C ASP A 16 -10.40 -11.13 -7.01
N VAL A 17 -9.20 -10.55 -7.07
CA VAL A 17 -8.24 -10.58 -5.95
C VAL A 17 -8.81 -9.89 -4.71
N ARG A 18 -9.49 -8.75 -4.91
CA ARG A 18 -10.12 -8.00 -3.82
C ARG A 18 -11.28 -8.76 -3.18
N ALA A 19 -12.06 -9.49 -3.98
CA ALA A 19 -13.18 -10.31 -3.50
C ALA A 19 -12.70 -11.44 -2.57
N LEU A 20 -11.47 -11.92 -2.77
CA LEU A 20 -10.80 -12.89 -1.90
C LEU A 20 -10.09 -12.24 -0.69
N GLY A 21 -10.27 -10.94 -0.47
CA GLY A 21 -9.65 -10.19 0.63
C GLY A 21 -8.23 -9.70 0.35
N GLY A 22 -7.72 -9.89 -0.87
CA GLY A 22 -6.39 -9.45 -1.28
C GLY A 22 -6.31 -7.96 -1.64
N ALA A 23 -5.07 -7.47 -1.69
CA ALA A 23 -4.72 -6.09 -2.02
C ALA A 23 -3.28 -6.05 -2.55
N LEU A 24 -3.03 -5.17 -3.53
CA LEU A 24 -1.72 -4.98 -4.15
C LEU A 24 -1.14 -3.62 -3.79
N PHE A 25 0.16 -3.59 -3.50
CA PHE A 25 0.91 -2.37 -3.26
C PHE A 25 2.33 -2.50 -3.82
N CYS A 26 3.01 -1.38 -4.03
CA CYS A 26 4.37 -1.37 -4.56
C CYS A 26 5.25 -0.31 -3.89
N ASP A 27 6.55 -0.51 -3.94
CA ASP A 27 7.54 0.53 -3.66
C ASP A 27 8.68 0.51 -4.70
N ARG A 28 9.51 1.56 -4.69
CA ARG A 28 10.69 1.66 -5.55
C ARG A 28 11.95 1.70 -4.71
N ARG A 29 12.78 0.66 -4.80
CA ARG A 29 14.06 0.53 -4.08
C ARG A 29 15.14 0.09 -5.05
N TYR A 30 16.37 0.57 -4.85
CA TYR A 30 17.51 0.19 -5.69
C TYR A 30 17.28 0.42 -7.20
N GLY A 31 16.52 1.47 -7.57
CA GLY A 31 16.16 1.76 -8.96
C GLY A 31 15.18 0.76 -9.60
N ARG A 32 14.57 -0.13 -8.82
CA ARG A 32 13.63 -1.17 -9.27
C ARG A 32 12.28 -1.03 -8.56
N VAL A 33 11.21 -1.48 -9.22
CA VAL A 33 9.86 -1.55 -8.65
C VAL A 33 9.63 -2.95 -8.09
N PHE A 34 9.16 -3.02 -6.86
CA PHE A 34 8.74 -4.25 -6.21
C PHE A 34 7.23 -4.20 -5.96
N VAL A 35 6.53 -5.25 -6.36
CA VAL A 35 5.08 -5.38 -6.18
C VAL A 35 4.82 -6.51 -5.19
N TYR A 36 3.89 -6.26 -4.28
CA TYR A 36 3.55 -7.16 -3.18
C TYR A 36 2.04 -7.39 -3.13
N HIS A 37 1.64 -8.47 -2.47
CA HIS A 37 0.24 -8.76 -2.17
C HIS A 37 0.06 -9.05 -0.67
N ASN A 38 -1.00 -8.50 -0.08
CA ASN A 38 -1.47 -8.90 1.24
C ASN A 38 -2.95 -8.54 1.42
N GLY A 39 -3.53 -8.81 2.59
CA GLY A 39 -4.84 -8.25 2.93
C GLY A 39 -4.72 -6.76 3.28
N ALA A 40 -5.73 -5.96 2.92
CA ALA A 40 -5.74 -4.54 3.30
C ALA A 40 -5.59 -4.35 4.82
N GLN A 41 -6.19 -5.23 5.61
CA GLN A 41 -6.05 -5.21 7.06
C GLN A 41 -4.61 -5.45 7.52
N SER A 42 -3.88 -6.40 6.95
CA SER A 42 -2.49 -6.65 7.35
C SER A 42 -1.56 -5.53 6.89
N TYR A 43 -1.86 -4.83 5.81
CA TYR A 43 -1.13 -3.63 5.39
C TYR A 43 -1.26 -2.49 6.40
N TYR A 44 -2.45 -2.33 6.99
CA TYR A 44 -2.73 -1.30 7.98
C TYR A 44 -2.49 -1.73 9.43
N ALA A 45 -2.36 -3.03 9.73
CA ALA A 45 -2.19 -3.53 11.10
C ALA A 45 -0.96 -2.95 11.81
N ALA A 46 0.10 -2.63 11.07
CA ALA A 46 1.31 -1.99 11.59
C ALA A 46 1.32 -0.46 11.42
N ARG A 47 0.27 0.13 10.84
CA ARG A 47 0.17 1.58 10.60
C ARG A 47 -0.79 2.20 11.60
N GLY A 48 -0.28 3.14 12.40
CA GLY A 48 -1.11 3.91 13.34
C GLY A 48 -2.20 4.74 12.64
N PHE A 49 -3.15 5.24 13.42
CA PHE A 49 -4.18 6.14 12.92
C PHE A 49 -3.60 7.54 12.63
N ARG A 50 -4.12 8.22 11.60
CA ARG A 50 -3.82 9.65 11.38
C ARG A 50 -4.90 10.47 12.08
N GLY A 51 -4.54 11.19 13.14
CA GLY A 51 -5.40 12.21 13.75
C GLY A 51 -5.33 13.51 12.96
N LEU A 52 -6.45 14.21 12.82
CA LEU A 52 -6.51 15.58 12.33
C LEU A 52 -7.05 16.45 13.47
N LEU A 53 -6.22 17.38 13.97
CA LEU A 53 -6.68 18.43 14.87
C LEU A 53 -6.99 19.68 14.05
N ARG A 54 -8.23 20.16 14.12
CA ARG A 54 -8.62 21.47 13.58
C ARG A 54 -8.80 22.41 14.76
N VAL A 55 -7.94 23.44 14.83
CA VAL A 55 -8.02 24.52 15.83
C VAL A 55 -8.69 25.73 15.20
#